data_AF-M3S3U4-F1
#
_entry.id   AF-M3S3U4-F1
#
_cell.length_a   1.000
_cell.length_b   1.000
_cell.length_c   1.000
_cell.angle_alpha   90.00
_cell.angle_beta   90.00
_cell.angle_gamma   90.00
#
_symmetry.space_group_name_H-M   'P 1'
#
loop_
_entity.id
_entity.type
_entity.pdbx_description
1 polymer ?
#
loop_
_entity_poly.entity_id
_entity_poly.type
_entity_poly.pdbx_seq_one_letter_code
_entity_poly.pdbx_strand_id
1 'polypeptide(L)'
;MNKSQKSKTPKRKITWDLAAQLIEYATAADLKIIDEPTNLRICNLLKANKNKAKDLLNVLRKRMLNKRDNVVYLSLVLLQQTIIECPELIDLYSTSAWQDCFITTLLRTNVLIETKKKLLSIIRGMTESFPNDLLFKDTYEQIIQHGIDFPEAAHFGLFCLF
;
A
#
# COMPACT_ATOMS: atom_id res chain seq x y z
N MET A 1 -31.47 -42.53 -9.84
CA MET A 1 -30.67 -41.87 -8.76
C MET A 1 -29.46 -41.21 -9.38
N ASN A 2 -29.53 -39.90 -9.65
CA ASN A 2 -28.44 -39.13 -10.28
C ASN A 2 -27.36 -38.77 -9.25
N LYS A 3 -26.13 -39.22 -9.47
CA LYS A 3 -24.96 -38.77 -8.71
C LYS A 3 -24.51 -37.42 -9.28
N SER A 4 -24.77 -36.36 -8.52
CA SER A 4 -24.34 -35.00 -8.86
C SER A 4 -22.81 -34.91 -8.84
N GLN A 5 -22.21 -34.70 -10.01
CA GLN A 5 -20.77 -34.44 -10.15
C GLN A 5 -20.48 -33.02 -9.63
N LYS A 6 -19.92 -32.92 -8.41
CA LYS A 6 -19.30 -31.68 -7.94
C LYS A 6 -18.04 -31.42 -8.78
N SER A 7 -18.12 -30.46 -9.72
CA SER A 7 -16.96 -29.92 -10.40
C SER A 7 -16.05 -29.22 -9.38
N LYS A 8 -14.98 -29.91 -8.98
CA LYS A 8 -13.89 -29.28 -8.21
C LYS A 8 -13.01 -28.53 -9.19
N THR A 9 -13.25 -27.23 -9.37
CA THR A 9 -12.30 -26.35 -10.03
C THR A 9 -10.97 -26.42 -9.27
N PRO A 10 -9.83 -26.72 -9.92
CA PRO A 10 -8.55 -26.75 -9.23
C PRO A 10 -8.21 -25.32 -8.82
N LYS A 11 -8.27 -25.01 -7.51
CA LYS A 11 -7.71 -23.77 -6.98
C LYS A 11 -6.19 -23.85 -7.19
N ARG A 12 -5.69 -23.29 -8.31
CA ARG A 12 -4.26 -23.18 -8.57
C ARG A 12 -3.62 -22.48 -7.38
N LYS A 13 -2.74 -23.19 -6.66
CA LYS A 13 -1.99 -22.64 -5.53
C LYS A 13 -1.05 -21.57 -6.09
N ILE A 14 -1.39 -20.30 -5.89
CA ILE A 14 -0.52 -19.18 -6.28
C ILE A 14 0.78 -19.31 -5.48
N THR A 15 1.91 -19.33 -6.16
CA THR A 15 3.23 -19.25 -5.52
C THR A 15 3.48 -17.80 -5.11
N TRP A 16 4.25 -17.58 -4.03
CA TRP A 16 4.53 -16.23 -3.54
C TRP A 16 5.31 -15.38 -4.55
N ASP A 17 6.10 -16.00 -5.42
CA ASP A 17 6.75 -15.33 -6.55
C ASP A 17 5.74 -14.75 -7.54
N LEU A 18 4.64 -15.49 -7.79
CA LEU A 18 3.54 -14.99 -8.61
C LEU A 18 2.78 -13.86 -7.91
N ALA A 19 2.73 -13.84 -6.57
CA ALA A 19 2.13 -12.75 -5.81
C ALA A 19 2.94 -11.44 -5.91
N ALA A 20 4.28 -11.53 -5.95
CA ALA A 20 5.14 -10.37 -6.19
C ALA A 20 4.92 -9.79 -7.60
N GLN A 21 4.78 -10.65 -8.62
CA GLN A 21 4.49 -10.22 -9.99
C GLN A 21 3.15 -9.49 -10.12
N LEU A 22 2.14 -9.85 -9.30
CA LEU A 22 0.86 -9.13 -9.30
C LEU A 22 1.03 -7.66 -8.88
N ILE A 23 1.92 -7.36 -7.92
CA ILE A 23 2.20 -5.99 -7.51
C ILE A 23 2.88 -5.22 -8.66
N GLU A 24 3.82 -5.85 -9.36
CA GLU A 24 4.48 -5.24 -10.52
C GLU A 24 3.50 -4.95 -11.66
N TYR A 25 2.56 -5.88 -11.90
CA TYR A 25 1.49 -5.75 -12.89
C TYR A 25 0.48 -4.65 -12.50
N ALA A 26 0.00 -4.64 -11.26
CA ALA A 26 -0.94 -3.63 -10.74
C ALA A 26 -0.36 -2.21 -10.74
N THR A 27 0.97 -2.09 -10.78
CA THR A 27 1.68 -0.81 -10.79
C THR A 27 2.48 -0.62 -12.08
N ALA A 28 2.13 -1.32 -13.16
CA ALA A 28 2.87 -1.27 -14.42
C ALA A 28 2.86 0.15 -15.00
N ALA A 29 3.95 0.54 -15.65
CA ALA A 29 4.15 1.92 -16.05
C ALA A 29 3.23 2.39 -17.19
N ASP A 30 2.77 1.45 -18.01
CA ASP A 30 1.83 1.59 -19.11
C ASP A 30 0.36 1.47 -18.69
N LEU A 31 0.11 1.10 -17.43
CA LEU A 31 -1.23 1.03 -16.88
C LEU A 31 -1.80 2.46 -16.74
N LYS A 32 -2.93 2.71 -17.39
CA LYS A 32 -3.58 4.04 -17.44
C LYS A 32 -4.68 4.22 -16.40
N ILE A 33 -5.16 3.12 -15.82
CA ILE A 33 -6.28 3.09 -14.86
C ILE A 33 -5.92 2.17 -13.70
N ILE A 34 -6.53 2.41 -12.54
CA ILE A 34 -6.34 1.55 -11.37
C ILE A 34 -7.00 0.19 -11.65
N ASP A 35 -6.24 -0.90 -11.51
CA ASP A 35 -6.76 -2.26 -11.62
C ASP A 35 -7.28 -2.74 -10.26
N GLU A 36 -8.48 -2.26 -9.90
CA GLU A 36 -9.17 -2.61 -8.67
C GLU A 36 -9.28 -4.13 -8.43
N PRO A 37 -9.67 -4.96 -9.43
CA PRO A 37 -9.69 -6.41 -9.27
C PRO A 37 -8.34 -7.00 -8.86
N THR A 38 -7.24 -6.54 -9.47
CA THR A 38 -5.91 -7.01 -9.11
C THR A 38 -5.50 -6.53 -7.73
N ASN A 39 -5.79 -5.28 -7.36
CA ASN A 39 -5.49 -4.76 -6.03
C ASN A 39 -6.20 -5.55 -4.92
N LEU A 40 -7.49 -5.85 -5.09
CA LEU A 40 -8.24 -6.68 -4.15
C LEU A 40 -7.67 -8.11 -4.06
N ARG A 41 -7.22 -8.67 -5.19
CA ARG A 41 -6.53 -9.96 -5.20
C ARG A 41 -5.22 -9.92 -4.41
N ILE A 42 -4.45 -8.84 -4.52
CA ILE A 42 -3.22 -8.63 -3.73
C ILE A 42 -3.57 -8.56 -2.23
N CYS A 43 -4.58 -7.79 -1.85
CA CYS A 43 -5.04 -7.68 -0.45
C CYS A 43 -5.43 -9.06 0.11
N ASN A 44 -6.18 -9.86 -0.64
CA ASN A 44 -6.53 -11.23 -0.24
C ASN A 44 -5.30 -12.13 -0.04
N LEU A 45 -4.24 -11.96 -0.84
CA LEU A 45 -2.99 -12.70 -0.66
C LEU A 45 -2.22 -12.25 0.58
N LEU A 46 -2.20 -10.95 0.88
CA LEU A 46 -1.59 -10.42 2.10
C LEU A 46 -2.27 -10.98 3.36
N LYS A 47 -3.61 -11.01 3.38
CA LYS A 47 -4.42 -11.60 4.48
C LYS A 47 -4.13 -13.08 4.69
N ALA A 48 -3.83 -13.82 3.62
CA ALA A 48 -3.68 -15.27 3.67
C ALA A 48 -2.42 -15.76 4.41
N ASN A 49 -1.36 -14.94 4.51
CA ASN A 49 -0.12 -15.32 5.22
C ASN A 49 0.68 -14.10 5.67
N LYS A 50 0.59 -13.76 6.96
CA LYS A 50 1.31 -12.62 7.56
C LYS A 50 2.83 -12.70 7.42
N ASN A 51 3.42 -13.89 7.49
CA ASN A 51 4.88 -14.06 7.35
C ASN A 51 5.37 -13.69 5.95
N LYS A 52 4.54 -13.93 4.92
CA LYS A 52 4.83 -13.60 3.53
C LYS A 52 4.33 -12.21 3.11
N ALA A 53 3.41 -11.63 3.88
CA ALA A 53 2.94 -10.28 3.66
C ALA A 53 4.10 -9.26 3.70
N LYS A 54 5.04 -9.40 4.63
CA LYS A 54 6.22 -8.53 4.70
C LYS A 54 7.05 -8.53 3.40
N ASP A 55 7.24 -9.69 2.78
CA ASP A 55 8.00 -9.80 1.52
C ASP A 55 7.27 -9.08 0.38
N LEU A 56 5.95 -9.25 0.28
CA LEU A 56 5.13 -8.57 -0.72
C LEU A 56 5.05 -7.06 -0.51
N LEU A 57 4.89 -6.61 0.74
CA LEU A 57 4.91 -5.20 1.09
C LEU A 57 6.27 -4.56 0.79
N ASN A 58 7.36 -5.31 0.91
CA ASN A 58 8.67 -4.84 0.44
C ASN A 58 8.75 -4.67 -1.08
N VAL A 59 8.06 -5.50 -1.88
CA VAL A 59 7.95 -5.29 -3.32
C VAL A 59 7.18 -4.00 -3.59
N LEU A 60 6.04 -3.79 -2.94
CA LEU A 60 5.25 -2.55 -3.04
C LEU A 60 6.08 -1.31 -2.69
N ARG A 61 6.80 -1.33 -1.58
CA ARG A 61 7.71 -0.25 -1.15
C ARG A 61 8.76 0.06 -2.21
N LYS A 62 9.36 -0.95 -2.84
CA LYS A 62 10.32 -0.74 -3.95
C LYS A 62 9.66 -0.06 -5.16
N ARG A 63 8.39 -0.34 -5.44
CA ARG A 63 7.65 0.31 -6.54
C ARG A 63 7.44 1.81 -6.29
N MET A 64 7.27 2.23 -5.04
CA MET A 64 7.21 3.67 -4.68
C MET A 64 8.52 4.42 -5.00
N LEU A 65 9.64 3.72 -5.05
CA LEU A 65 10.94 4.29 -5.41
C LEU A 65 11.24 4.22 -6.93
N ASN A 66 10.24 3.93 -7.77
CA ASN A 66 10.43 3.85 -9.22
C ASN A 66 10.71 5.22 -9.87
N LYS A 67 11.42 5.24 -11.00
CA LYS A 67 11.73 6.46 -11.78
C LYS A 67 10.52 7.08 -12.47
N ARG A 68 9.48 6.31 -12.76
CA ARG A 68 8.27 6.79 -13.45
C ARG A 68 7.21 7.18 -12.41
N ASP A 69 6.74 8.42 -12.46
CA ASP A 69 5.73 8.94 -11.53
C ASP A 69 4.45 8.09 -11.51
N ASN A 70 3.95 7.66 -12.67
CA ASN A 70 2.77 6.79 -12.76
C ASN A 70 2.91 5.50 -11.94
N VAL A 71 4.11 4.88 -11.93
CA VAL A 71 4.37 3.68 -11.11
C VAL A 71 4.29 4.03 -9.63
N VAL A 72 4.85 5.18 -9.23
CA VAL A 72 4.80 5.66 -7.84
C VAL A 72 3.36 5.92 -7.43
N TYR A 73 2.59 6.63 -8.25
CA TYR A 73 1.18 6.92 -8.00
C TYR A 73 0.33 5.66 -7.82
N LEU A 74 0.42 4.71 -8.76
CA LEU A 74 -0.29 3.43 -8.66
C LEU A 74 0.13 2.63 -7.43
N SER A 75 1.41 2.72 -7.03
CA SER A 75 1.89 2.10 -5.79
C SER A 75 1.29 2.74 -4.55
N LEU A 76 1.10 4.06 -4.52
CA LEU A 76 0.44 4.76 -3.42
C LEU A 76 -1.05 4.43 -3.32
N VAL A 77 -1.74 4.28 -4.46
CA VAL A 77 -3.12 3.81 -4.51
C VAL A 77 -3.23 2.41 -3.91
N LEU A 78 -2.37 1.48 -4.36
CA LEU A 78 -2.33 0.13 -3.82
C LEU A 78 -1.96 0.13 -2.32
N LEU A 79 -1.00 0.96 -1.88
CA LEU A 79 -0.66 1.13 -0.47
C LEU A 79 -1.89 1.52 0.37
N GLN A 80 -2.60 2.57 -0.03
CA GLN A 80 -3.83 2.98 0.65
C GLN A 80 -4.84 1.83 0.72
N GLN A 81 -5.08 1.14 -0.39
CA GLN A 81 -6.03 0.03 -0.42
C GLN A 81 -5.60 -1.12 0.48
N THR A 82 -4.30 -1.43 0.58
CA THR A 82 -3.79 -2.45 1.50
C THR A 82 -3.94 -2.05 2.97
N ILE A 83 -3.91 -0.76 3.32
CA ILE A 83 -4.17 -0.29 4.69
C ILE A 83 -5.65 -0.41 5.04
N ILE A 84 -6.54 -0.05 4.10
CA ILE A 84 -8.00 -0.18 4.26
C ILE A 84 -8.40 -1.65 4.41
N GLU A 85 -7.90 -2.48 3.50
CA GLU A 85 -8.33 -3.86 3.42
C GLU A 85 -7.66 -4.74 4.47
N CYS A 86 -6.40 -4.49 4.82
CA CYS A 86 -5.59 -5.33 5.71
C CYS A 86 -5.09 -4.56 6.96
N PRO A 87 -5.98 -3.99 7.79
CA PRO A 87 -5.58 -3.19 8.94
C PRO A 87 -4.76 -3.99 9.96
N GLU A 88 -4.91 -5.32 10.02
CA GLU A 88 -4.12 -6.22 10.89
C GLU A 88 -2.62 -6.31 10.51
N LEU A 89 -2.25 -5.69 9.39
CA LEU A 89 -0.87 -5.58 8.91
C LEU A 89 -0.27 -4.20 9.15
N ILE A 90 -0.95 -3.29 9.86
CA ILE A 90 -0.50 -1.91 10.04
C ILE A 90 0.93 -1.81 10.60
N ASP A 91 1.27 -2.67 11.56
CA ASP A 91 2.60 -2.74 12.18
C ASP A 91 3.72 -2.97 11.14
N LEU A 92 3.41 -3.59 9.99
CA LEU A 92 4.41 -3.83 8.93
C LEU A 92 4.78 -2.56 8.16
N TYR A 93 3.98 -1.49 8.27
CA TYR A 93 4.29 -0.17 7.73
C TYR A 93 4.99 0.73 8.75
N SER A 94 4.87 0.43 10.05
CA SER A 94 5.55 1.16 11.13
C SER A 94 7.00 0.69 11.30
N THR A 95 7.84 1.00 10.31
CA THR A 95 9.28 0.71 10.36
C THR A 95 10.09 1.84 9.73
N SER A 96 11.34 2.03 10.18
CA SER A 96 12.24 3.04 9.61
C SER A 96 12.39 2.90 8.09
N ALA A 97 12.40 1.67 7.55
CA ALA A 97 12.49 1.43 6.11
C ALA A 97 11.30 2.00 5.31
N TRP A 98 10.11 2.05 5.90
CA TRP A 98 8.92 2.67 5.31
C TRP A 98 8.94 4.19 5.47
N GLN A 99 9.34 4.69 6.63
CA GLN A 99 9.59 6.13 6.84
C GLN A 99 10.61 6.69 5.85
N ASP A 100 11.78 6.04 5.72
CA ASP A 100 12.81 6.40 4.75
C ASP A 100 12.26 6.41 3.33
N CYS A 101 11.40 5.44 2.99
CA CYS A 101 10.75 5.37 1.69
C CYS A 101 9.80 6.55 1.45
N PHE A 102 9.01 6.94 2.46
CA PHE A 102 8.10 8.08 2.38
C PHE A 102 8.88 9.38 2.18
N ILE A 103 9.87 9.65 3.02
CA ILE A 103 10.71 10.85 2.93
C ILE A 103 11.45 10.89 1.59
N THR A 104 12.07 9.78 1.19
CA THR A 104 12.77 9.68 -0.10
C THR A 104 11.82 9.97 -1.26
N THR A 105 10.58 9.46 -1.23
CA THR A 105 9.59 9.70 -2.29
C THR A 105 9.19 11.19 -2.37
N LEU A 106 9.04 11.87 -1.22
CA LEU A 106 8.73 13.30 -1.18
C LEU A 106 9.87 14.18 -1.72
N LEU A 107 11.13 13.82 -1.45
CA LEU A 107 12.30 14.61 -1.87
C LEU A 107 12.62 14.47 -3.36
N ARG A 108 12.11 13.44 -4.03
CA ARG A 108 12.43 13.18 -5.44
C ARG A 108 11.80 14.21 -6.38
N THR A 109 12.59 14.72 -7.30
CA THR A 109 12.18 15.73 -8.30
C THR A 109 11.36 15.14 -9.44
N ASN A 110 11.53 13.85 -9.72
CA ASN A 110 10.81 13.13 -10.77
C ASN A 110 9.41 12.63 -10.36
N VAL A 111 9.00 12.92 -9.11
CA VAL A 111 7.66 12.60 -8.58
C VAL A 111 6.81 13.88 -8.65
N LEU A 112 5.65 13.79 -9.29
CA LEU A 112 4.76 14.91 -9.51
C LEU A 112 4.10 15.37 -8.21
N ILE A 113 3.69 16.64 -8.18
CA ILE A 113 3.08 17.28 -7.01
C ILE A 113 1.83 16.51 -6.55
N GLU A 114 0.98 16.06 -7.48
CA GLU A 114 -0.24 15.32 -7.13
C GLU A 114 0.07 13.95 -6.50
N THR A 115 1.13 13.28 -6.95
CA THR A 115 1.62 12.03 -6.35
C THR A 115 2.18 12.29 -4.96
N LYS A 116 2.88 13.40 -4.74
CA LYS A 116 3.34 13.80 -3.40
C LYS A 116 2.17 14.13 -2.47
N LYS A 117 1.15 14.87 -2.95
CA LYS A 117 -0.07 15.15 -2.19
C LYS A 117 -0.78 13.87 -1.77
N LYS A 118 -0.87 12.87 -2.67
CA LYS A 118 -1.42 11.55 -2.34
C LYS A 118 -0.65 10.89 -1.19
N LEU A 119 0.69 10.89 -1.25
CA LEU A 119 1.53 10.35 -0.17
C LEU A 119 1.33 11.12 1.14
N LEU A 120 1.32 12.45 1.11
CA LEU A 120 1.06 13.28 2.30
C LEU A 120 -0.31 12.98 2.92
N SER A 121 -1.36 12.89 2.08
CA SER A 121 -2.70 12.50 2.51
C SER A 121 -2.70 11.14 3.23
N ILE A 122 -1.98 10.14 2.69
CA ILE A 122 -1.83 8.81 3.31
C ILE A 122 -1.11 8.92 4.66
N ILE A 123 0.03 9.63 4.73
CA ILE A 123 0.80 9.79 5.98
C ILE A 123 -0.09 10.42 7.06
N ARG A 124 -0.77 11.53 6.75
CA ARG A 124 -1.70 12.18 7.68
C ARG A 124 -2.81 11.24 8.13
N GLY A 125 -3.42 10.50 7.19
CA GLY A 125 -4.43 9.50 7.52
C GLY A 125 -3.91 8.42 8.47
N MET A 126 -2.65 7.99 8.32
CA MET A 126 -2.06 6.96 9.18
C MET A 126 -1.83 7.52 10.58
N THR A 127 -1.28 8.74 10.68
CA THR A 127 -1.09 9.43 11.97
C THR A 127 -2.42 9.66 12.69
N GLU A 128 -3.47 10.08 11.98
CA GLU A 128 -4.80 10.33 12.57
C GLU A 128 -5.53 9.03 12.95
N SER A 129 -5.39 7.96 12.17
CA SER A 129 -6.05 6.68 12.44
C SER A 129 -5.34 5.83 13.49
N PHE A 130 -4.03 6.02 13.68
CA PHE A 130 -3.18 5.25 14.58
C PHE A 130 -2.37 6.18 15.50
N PRO A 131 -3.01 6.97 16.37
CA PRO A 131 -2.35 8.03 17.15
C PRO A 131 -1.32 7.52 18.18
N ASN A 132 -1.37 6.23 18.52
CA ASN A 132 -0.42 5.59 19.43
C ASN A 132 0.86 5.11 18.74
N ASP A 133 0.91 5.13 17.40
CA ASP A 133 2.10 4.76 16.65
C ASP A 133 3.07 5.96 16.58
N LEU A 134 4.13 5.88 17.38
CA LEU A 134 5.12 6.95 17.47
C LEU A 134 5.83 7.19 16.15
N LEU A 135 6.03 6.18 15.30
CA LEU A 135 6.75 6.36 14.05
C LEU A 135 5.92 7.12 13.02
N PHE A 136 4.61 6.85 12.95
CA PHE A 136 3.71 7.62 12.10
C PHE A 136 3.62 9.07 12.57
N LYS A 137 3.57 9.29 13.88
CA LYS A 137 3.59 10.63 14.47
C LYS A 137 4.89 11.37 14.16
N ASP A 138 6.04 10.76 14.45
CA ASP A 138 7.36 11.34 14.21
C ASP A 138 7.57 11.68 12.72
N THR A 139 7.12 10.80 11.81
CA THR A 139 7.20 11.05 10.36
C THR A 139 6.39 12.30 9.97
N TYR A 140 5.16 12.41 10.47
CA TYR A 140 4.29 13.55 10.21
C TYR A 140 4.88 14.86 10.77
N GLU A 141 5.33 14.85 12.02
CA GLU A 141 5.93 16.01 12.68
C GLU A 141 7.23 16.47 12.00
N GLN A 142 8.10 15.53 11.60
CA GLN A 142 9.31 15.85 10.84
C GLN A 142 8.99 16.57 9.52
N ILE A 143 7.96 16.14 8.80
CA ILE A 143 7.57 16.77 7.53
C ILE A 143 7.02 18.19 7.78
N ILE A 144 6.22 18.39 8.83
CA ILE A 144 5.74 19.73 9.23
C ILE A 144 6.90 20.65 9.60
N GLN A 145 7.89 20.17 10.35
CA GLN A 145 9.05 20.96 10.75
C GLN A 145 9.87 21.46 9.54
N HIS A 146 9.77 20.79 8.39
CA HIS A 146 10.38 21.22 7.13
C HIS A 146 9.46 22.14 6.29
N GLY A 147 8.35 22.60 6.84
CA GLY A 147 7.44 23.57 6.22
C GLY A 147 6.57 22.99 5.11
N ILE A 148 6.32 21.67 5.12
CA ILE A 148 5.43 21.02 4.14
C ILE A 148 4.03 20.91 4.74
N ASP A 149 3.06 21.54 4.07
CA ASP A 149 1.66 21.45 4.43
C ASP A 149 1.04 20.11 3.97
N PHE A 150 0.16 19.57 4.80
CA PHE A 150 -0.58 18.35 4.50
C PHE A 150 -1.95 18.65 3.91
N PRO A 151 -2.39 17.94 2.85
CA PRO A 151 -3.75 18.00 2.36
C PRO A 151 -4.72 17.29 3.35
N GLU A 152 -5.97 17.14 2.94
CA GLU A 152 -6.95 16.31 3.66
C GLU A 152 -6.43 14.88 3.86
N ALA A 153 -6.68 14.32 5.04
CA ALA A 153 -6.26 12.99 5.41
C ALA A 153 -6.91 11.93 4.53
N ALA A 154 -6.15 10.90 4.17
CA ALA A 154 -6.70 9.75 3.45
C ALA A 154 -7.67 9.01 4.39
N HIS A 155 -8.91 8.83 3.94
CA HIS A 155 -9.87 8.06 4.70
C HIS A 155 -9.58 6.57 4.62
N PHE A 156 -9.39 5.93 5.78
CA PHE A 156 -9.19 4.48 5.88
C PHE A 156 -10.42 3.71 6.38
N GLY A 157 -11.51 4.39 6.73
CA GLY A 157 -12.71 3.72 7.26
C GLY A 157 -12.52 3.07 8.63
N LEU A 158 -11.44 3.41 9.33
CA LEU A 158 -11.05 2.81 10.62
C LEU A 158 -11.70 3.46 11.84
N PHE A 159 -12.65 4.38 11.63
CA PHE A 159 -13.50 4.93 12.70
C PHE A 159 -14.51 3.88 13.17
N CYS A 160 -14.05 2.76 13.75
CA CYS A 160 -14.92 1.83 14.48
C CYS A 160 -14.20 0.77 15.35
N LEU A 161 -12.98 1.03 15.85
CA LEU A 161 -12.33 0.13 16.82
C LEU A 161 -11.64 0.94 17.94
N PHE A 162 -12.45 1.60 18.76
CA PHE A 162 -12.15 1.87 20.17
C PHE A 162 -13.10 1.04 21.03
#